data_AF-A0A554LLZ7-F1
#
_entry.id   AF-A0A554LLZ7-F1
#
_cell.length_a   1.000
_cell.length_b   1.000
_cell.length_c   1.000
_cell.angle_alpha   90.00
_cell.angle_beta   90.00
_cell.angle_gamma   90.00
#
_symmetry.space_group_name_H-M   'P 1'
#
loop_
_entity.id
_entity.type
_entity.pdbx_description
1 polymer ?
#
loop_
_entity_poly.entity_id
_entity_poly.type
_entity_poly.pdbx_seq_one_letter_code
_entity_poly.pdbx_strand_id
1 'polypeptide(L)'
;MALERKTPLVNDEYYHILNRSISGFKILNTNFDYLRFIDLLKYYQYQKPEMSYCFYDRLTQTQKNGLFSSYNESGPQKLGW
;
A
#
# COMPACT_ATOMS: atom_id res chain seq x y z
N MET A 1 -6.19 -24.04 -13.54
CA MET A 1 -5.86 -22.92 -14.46
C MET A 1 -5.79 -21.66 -13.61
N ALA A 2 -4.59 -21.09 -13.44
CA ALA A 2 -4.46 -19.80 -12.78
C ALA A 2 -4.99 -18.71 -13.71
N LEU A 3 -5.77 -17.77 -13.18
CA LEU A 3 -6.32 -16.66 -13.95
C LEU A 3 -5.20 -15.62 -14.12
N GLU A 4 -4.41 -15.75 -15.18
CA GLU A 4 -3.38 -14.76 -15.50
C GLU A 4 -4.04 -13.46 -15.99
N ARG A 5 -3.49 -12.32 -15.56
CA ARG A 5 -3.96 -11.01 -16.02
C ARG A 5 -3.67 -10.89 -17.52
N LYS A 6 -4.66 -10.43 -18.31
CA LYS A 6 -4.46 -10.13 -19.74
C LYS A 6 -3.33 -9.12 -19.98
N THR A 7 -3.12 -8.22 -19.03
CA THR A 7 -2.01 -7.26 -19.03
C THR A 7 -1.20 -7.48 -17.76
N PRO A 8 0.04 -8.00 -17.86
CA PRO A 8 0.89 -8.21 -16.71
C PRO A 8 1.29 -6.87 -16.09
N LEU A 9 1.49 -6.87 -14.77
CA LEU A 9 2.19 -5.79 -14.09
C LEU A 9 3.68 -6.14 -14.14
N VAL A 10 4.49 -5.25 -14.71
CA VAL A 10 5.94 -5.40 -14.84
C VAL A 10 6.63 -4.31 -14.04
N ASN A 11 7.88 -4.55 -13.63
CA ASN A 11 8.67 -3.57 -12.90
C ASN A 11 9.13 -2.43 -13.81
N ASP A 12 9.58 -1.33 -13.20
CA ASP A 12 10.16 -0.15 -13.88
C ASP A 12 9.20 0.57 -14.86
N GLU A 13 7.89 0.41 -14.64
CA GLU A 13 6.82 1.07 -15.40
C GLU A 13 5.94 1.94 -14.50
N TYR A 14 5.35 2.98 -15.09
CA TYR A 14 4.43 3.88 -14.39
C TYR A 14 2.97 3.45 -14.61
N TYR A 15 2.25 3.22 -13.51
CA TYR A 15 0.85 2.81 -13.54
C TYR A 15 -0.07 3.89 -12.97
N HIS A 16 -1.15 4.19 -13.70
CA HIS A 16 -2.25 5.00 -13.19
C HIS A 16 -3.27 4.12 -12.46
N ILE A 17 -3.31 4.25 -11.13
CA ILE A 17 -4.32 3.57 -10.31
C ILE A 17 -5.58 4.44 -10.28
N LEU A 18 -6.64 3.95 -10.93
CA LEU A 18 -7.94 4.61 -10.94
C LEU A 18 -8.90 3.83 -10.03
N ASN A 19 -9.48 4.52 -9.05
CA ASN A 19 -10.52 3.94 -8.19
C ASN A 19 -11.90 4.34 -8.72
N ARG A 20 -12.70 3.36 -9.16
CA ARG A 20 -14.07 3.58 -9.63
C ARG A 20 -15.04 2.82 -8.75
N SER A 21 -16.03 3.53 -8.25
CA SER A 21 -17.13 2.91 -7.53
C SER A 21 -18.10 2.19 -8.44
N ILE A 22 -18.62 1.07 -7.94
CA ILE A 22 -19.79 0.43 -8.52
C ILE A 22 -21.03 1.20 -8.04
N SER A 23 -21.98 1.49 -8.94
CA SER A 23 -23.26 2.13 -8.60
C SER A 23 -23.22 3.53 -7.99
N GLY A 24 -22.16 4.33 -8.28
CA GLY A 24 -22.12 5.74 -7.88
C GLY A 24 -21.85 5.99 -6.38
N PHE A 25 -21.54 4.96 -5.61
CA PHE A 25 -21.16 5.13 -4.21
C PHE A 25 -19.87 5.92 -4.09
N LYS A 26 -19.72 6.77 -3.07
CA LYS A 26 -18.43 7.38 -2.78
C LYS A 26 -17.60 6.38 -1.97
N ILE A 27 -16.43 5.98 -2.48
CA ILE A 27 -15.57 4.98 -1.81
C ILE A 27 -14.81 5.62 -0.65
N LEU A 28 -14.34 6.86 -0.82
CA LEU A 28 -13.64 7.63 0.20
C LEU A 28 -14.63 8.66 0.76
N ASN A 29 -15.45 8.23 1.71
CA ASN A 29 -16.53 9.04 2.25
C ASN A 29 -15.99 10.20 3.09
N THR A 30 -14.93 9.92 3.85
CA THR A 30 -14.31 10.83 4.80
C THR A 30 -12.84 11.06 4.46
N ASN A 31 -12.27 12.12 5.04
CA ASN A 31 -10.82 12.36 4.98
C ASN A 31 -10.04 11.21 5.63
N PHE A 32 -10.62 10.56 6.64
CA PHE A 32 -10.02 9.39 7.28
C PHE A 32 -9.86 8.24 6.29
N ASP A 33 -10.88 7.94 5.48
CA ASP A 33 -10.81 6.87 4.48
C ASP A 33 -9.70 7.15 3.44
N TYR A 34 -9.59 8.41 3.01
CA TYR A 34 -8.55 8.84 2.09
C TYR A 34 -7.15 8.68 2.69
N LEU A 35 -6.93 9.17 3.91
CA LEU A 35 -5.63 9.06 4.59
C LEU A 35 -5.26 7.61 4.85
N ARG A 36 -6.22 6.79 5.28
CA ARG A 36 -6.02 5.34 5.48
C ARG A 36 -5.65 4.65 4.17
N PHE A 37 -6.25 5.02 3.04
CA PHE A 37 -5.90 4.47 1.73
C PHE A 37 -4.44 4.79 1.35
N ILE A 38 -4.01 6.04 1.53
CA ILE A 38 -2.63 6.46 1.25
C ILE A 38 -1.64 5.72 2.17
N ASP A 39 -1.97 5.57 3.45
CA ASP A 39 -1.13 4.85 4.41
C ASP A 39 -1.06 3.34 4.08
N LEU A 40 -2.16 2.74 3.64
CA LEU A 40 -2.19 1.36 3.17
C LEU A 40 -1.32 1.15 1.93
N LEU A 41 -1.38 2.07 0.95
CA LEU A 41 -0.50 2.03 -0.22
C LEU A 41 0.97 2.08 0.18
N LYS A 42 1.36 2.98 1.10
CA LYS A 42 2.73 3.06 1.62
C LYS A 42 3.15 1.79 2.34
N TYR A 43 2.27 1.23 3.17
CA TYR A 43 2.55 0.03 3.94
C TYR A 43 2.82 -1.19 3.07
N TYR A 44 2.05 -1.38 2.00
CA TYR A 44 2.20 -2.53 1.10
C TYR A 44 3.22 -2.32 -0.03
N GLN A 45 3.95 -1.20 -0.05
CA GLN A 45 5.15 -1.06 -0.89
C GLN A 45 6.29 -1.97 -0.41
N TYR A 46 6.26 -2.42 0.83
CA TYR A 46 7.24 -3.35 1.37
C TYR A 46 6.83 -4.79 1.08
N GLN A 47 7.75 -5.58 0.52
CA GLN A 47 7.46 -6.88 -0.08
C GLN A 47 6.99 -7.94 0.95
N LYS A 48 7.34 -7.77 2.23
CA LYS A 48 7.02 -8.68 3.33
C LYS A 48 6.83 -7.90 4.64
N PRO A 49 5.68 -7.22 4.83
CA PRO A 49 5.42 -6.55 6.09
C PRO A 49 5.36 -7.57 7.24
N GLU A 50 5.94 -7.22 8.38
CA GLU A 50 6.00 -8.09 9.57
C GLU A 50 4.63 -8.43 10.15
N MET A 51 3.60 -7.65 9.84
CA MET A 51 2.25 -7.83 10.35
C MET A 51 1.20 -7.46 9.30
N SER A 52 -0.08 -7.73 9.59
CA SER A 52 -1.17 -7.20 8.76
C SER A 52 -1.33 -5.69 9.01
N TYR A 53 -1.84 -4.97 8.02
CA TYR A 53 -2.16 -3.54 8.15
C TYR A 53 -3.04 -3.23 9.39
N CYS A 54 -4.00 -4.10 9.74
CA CYS A 54 -4.86 -3.90 10.91
C CYS A 54 -4.10 -3.85 12.24
N PHE A 55 -2.97 -4.57 12.36
CA PHE A 55 -2.11 -4.49 13.55
C PHE A 55 -1.24 -3.24 13.49
N TYR A 56 -0.67 -2.94 12.32
CA TYR A 56 0.14 -1.74 12.09
C TYR A 56 -0.64 -0.45 12.38
N ASP A 57 -1.91 -0.36 11.96
CA ASP A 57 -2.75 0.83 12.14
C ASP A 57 -2.89 1.22 13.61
N ARG A 58 -2.93 0.21 14.50
CA ARG A 58 -3.03 0.38 15.97
C ARG A 58 -1.73 0.79 16.65
N LEU A 59 -0.61 0.80 15.94
CA LEU A 59 0.68 1.21 16.52
C LEU A 59 0.70 2.72 16.79
N THR A 60 1.41 3.10 17.84
CA THR A 60 1.73 4.52 18.10
C THR A 60 2.67 5.06 17.02
N GLN A 61 2.68 6.39 16.83
CA GLN A 61 3.55 7.00 15.83
C GLN A 61 5.04 6.64 16.04
N THR A 62 5.50 6.58 17.28
CA THR A 62 6.86 6.18 17.63
C THR A 62 7.18 4.75 17.17
N GLN A 63 6.24 3.82 17.36
CA GLN A 63 6.39 2.43 16.91
C GLN A 63 6.39 2.32 15.38
N LYS A 64 5.49 3.06 14.71
CA LYS A 64 5.44 3.13 13.24
C LYS A 64 6.76 3.64 12.67
N ASN A 65 7.32 4.71 13.25
CA ASN A 65 8.59 5.27 12.82
C ASN A 65 9.74 4.25 12.97
N GLY A 66 9.80 3.52 14.08
CA GLY A 66 10.80 2.47 14.28
C GLY A 66 10.70 1.33 13.25
N LEU A 67 9.47 0.93 12.90
CA LEU A 67 9.21 -0.09 11.89
C LEU A 67 9.66 0.35 10.49
N PHE A 68 9.41 1.61 10.10
CA PHE A 68 9.87 2.11 8.81
C PHE A 68 11.39 2.28 8.74
N SER A 69 12.05 2.60 9.85
CA SER A 69 13.53 2.60 9.90
C SER A 69 14.09 1.22 9.59
N SER A 70 13.54 0.15 10.18
CA SER A 70 14.01 -1.22 9.90
C SER A 70 13.74 -1.66 8.46
N TYR A 71 12.61 -1.25 7.87
CA TYR A 71 12.34 -1.49 6.45
C TYR A 71 13.23 -0.70 5.49
N ASN A 72 13.66 0.51 5.88
CA ASN A 72 14.59 1.30 5.06
C ASN A 72 16.02 0.74 5.14
N GLU A 73 16.42 0.15 6.26
CA GLU A 73 17.72 -0.51 6.44
C GLU A 73 17.82 -1.85 5.71
N SER A 74 16.72 -2.62 5.66
CA SER A 74 16.58 -3.79 4.78
C SER A 74 16.31 -3.40 3.31
N GLY A 75 16.17 -2.09 3.07
CA GLY A 75 15.82 -1.45 1.81
C GLY A 75 14.36 -1.70 1.45
N PRO A 76 13.58 -0.69 0.99
CA PRO A 76 12.61 -1.03 -0.04
C PRO A 76 13.43 -1.69 -1.14
N GLN A 77 13.21 -2.98 -1.45
CA GLN A 77 13.72 -3.50 -2.70
C GLN A 77 13.27 -2.52 -3.76
N LYS A 78 14.24 -1.81 -4.36
CA LYS A 78 13.99 -0.72 -5.29
C LYS A 78 13.01 -1.23 -6.35
N LEU A 79 11.75 -0.86 -6.23
CA LEU A 79 10.99 -0.50 -7.41
C LEU A 79 11.58 0.87 -7.75
N GLY A 80 12.48 0.88 -8.74
CA GLY A 80 13.14 2.09 -9.21
C GLY A 80 12.07 3.15 -9.49
N TRP A 81 12.26 4.34 -8.92
CA TRP A 81 11.55 5.53 -9.36
C TRP A 81 12.35 6.19 -10.46
#